data_AF-A0A0F9D3N0-F1
#
_entry.id   AF-A0A0F9D3N0-F1
#
_cell.length_a   1.000
_cell.length_b   1.000
_cell.length_c   1.000
_cell.angle_alpha   90.00
_cell.angle_beta   90.00
_cell.angle_gamma   90.00
#
_symmetry.space_group_name_H-M   'P 1'
#
loop_
_entity.id
_entity.type
_entity.pdbx_description
1 polymer ?
#
loop_
_entity_poly.entity_id
_entity_poly.type
_entity_poly.pdbx_seq_one_letter_code
_entity_poly.pdbx_strand_id
1 'polypeptide(L)'
;ATFTLALVESDGKYAYTDCTDVDASATIARFRRWLLDDYDDPPTCYLTSGGVGAEYSLQWMFYEDFRFQFLRGTQNDSQPAFISVDPQNNILIGPKPNAAYTMGGQFQRSNQQLDVADGTDIPEMPADFHDVIKWKIVLKYAVDESNQMCLNKWNIFGKPLLNDLEINQLPDIEMDGPMV
;
A
#
# COMPACT_ATOMS: atom_id res chain seq x y z
N ALA A 1 2.01 -3.11 -3.38
CA ALA A 1 1.95 -4.55 -3.03
C ALA A 1 0.49 -4.90 -2.82
N THR A 2 0.08 -6.12 -3.14
CA THR A 2 -1.31 -6.56 -3.02
C THR A 2 -1.48 -7.49 -1.82
N PHE A 3 -2.64 -7.40 -1.17
CA PHE A 3 -2.99 -8.27 -0.06
C PHE A 3 -4.31 -8.97 -0.34
N THR A 4 -4.49 -10.11 0.32
CA THR A 4 -5.77 -10.81 0.41
C THR A 4 -6.19 -10.94 1.86
N LEU A 5 -7.50 -10.84 2.11
CA LEU A 5 -8.08 -10.94 3.43
C LEU A 5 -9.29 -11.89 3.39
N ALA A 6 -9.29 -12.88 4.27
CA ALA A 6 -10.43 -13.78 4.46
C ALA A 6 -11.38 -13.17 5.50
N LEU A 7 -12.56 -12.74 5.04
CA LEU A 7 -13.61 -12.21 5.90
C LEU A 7 -14.39 -13.37 6.53
N VAL A 8 -14.65 -13.24 7.83
CA VAL A 8 -15.40 -14.19 8.64
C VAL A 8 -16.81 -13.65 8.87
N GLU A 9 -17.79 -14.55 8.94
CA GLU A 9 -19.18 -14.21 9.25
C GLU A 9 -19.29 -13.42 10.56
N SER A 10 -20.13 -12.38 10.54
CA SER A 10 -20.40 -11.46 11.66
C SER A 10 -19.19 -10.66 12.18
N ASP A 11 -18.02 -10.74 11.53
CA ASP A 11 -16.84 -9.96 11.87
C ASP A 11 -16.59 -8.81 10.90
N GLY A 12 -16.42 -7.61 11.43
CA GLY A 12 -16.29 -6.37 10.67
C GLY A 12 -14.98 -5.63 10.93
N LYS A 13 -14.04 -6.21 11.67
CA LYS A 13 -12.77 -5.55 12.00
C LYS A 13 -11.60 -6.52 11.89
N TYR A 14 -10.62 -6.15 11.08
CA TYR A 14 -9.45 -6.99 10.77
C TYR A 14 -8.16 -6.20 10.97
N ALA A 15 -7.19 -6.82 11.64
CA ALA A 15 -5.86 -6.25 11.78
C ALA A 15 -5.02 -6.52 10.52
N TYR A 16 -3.94 -5.77 10.35
CA TYR A 16 -2.99 -6.04 9.25
C TYR A 16 -2.36 -7.43 9.31
N THR A 17 -2.30 -8.05 10.50
CA THR A 17 -1.81 -9.42 10.71
C THR A 17 -2.78 -10.49 10.19
N ASP A 18 -4.04 -10.14 9.94
CA ASP A 18 -5.03 -11.06 9.37
C ASP A 18 -4.95 -11.09 7.84
N CYS A 19 -4.21 -10.14 7.25
CA CYS A 19 -4.02 -10.03 5.82
C CYS A 19 -2.78 -10.83 5.36
N THR A 20 -2.90 -11.44 4.18
CA THR A 20 -1.82 -12.17 3.52
C THR A 20 -1.26 -11.33 2.38
N ASP A 21 0.04 -11.06 2.40
CA ASP A 21 0.79 -10.47 1.29
C ASP A 21 0.84 -11.49 0.14
N VAL A 22 0.32 -11.12 -1.02
CA VAL A 22 0.22 -12.02 -2.17
C VAL A 22 1.61 -12.36 -2.72
N ASP A 23 2.51 -11.38 -2.77
CA ASP A 23 3.85 -11.58 -3.34
C ASP A 23 4.70 -12.48 -2.44
N ALA A 24 4.57 -12.31 -1.12
CA ALA A 24 5.33 -13.08 -0.13
C ALA A 24 4.65 -14.39 0.29
N SER A 25 3.37 -14.58 -0.07
CA SER A 25 2.52 -15.70 0.38
C SER A 25 2.57 -15.91 1.91
N ALA A 26 2.59 -14.81 2.66
CA ALA A 26 2.75 -14.81 4.11
C ALA A 26 2.03 -13.61 4.74
N THR A 27 1.87 -13.62 6.06
CA THR A 27 1.35 -12.45 6.80
C THR A 27 2.22 -11.22 6.52
N ILE A 28 1.58 -10.05 6.43
CA ILE A 28 2.26 -8.79 6.15
C ILE A 28 3.28 -8.47 7.27
N ALA A 29 4.57 -8.61 6.96
CA ALA A 29 5.66 -8.35 7.91
C ALA A 29 6.04 -6.85 7.99
N ARG A 30 5.85 -6.10 6.91
CA ARG A 30 6.28 -4.69 6.78
C ARG A 30 5.11 -3.81 6.35
N PHE A 31 4.19 -3.56 7.26
CA PHE A 31 3.05 -2.69 7.01
C PHE A 31 3.42 -1.20 7.22
N ARG A 32 2.97 -0.32 6.31
CA ARG A 32 3.06 1.15 6.47
C ARG A 32 1.71 1.82 6.43
N ARG A 33 0.94 1.61 5.36
CA ARG A 33 -0.43 2.13 5.19
C ARG A 33 -1.20 1.31 4.17
N TRP A 34 -2.51 1.37 4.25
CA TRP A 34 -3.42 0.84 3.25
C TRP A 34 -3.57 1.84 2.08
N LEU A 35 -3.86 1.32 0.89
CA LEU A 35 -4.21 2.09 -0.32
C LEU A 35 -5.59 1.61 -0.76
N LEU A 36 -6.62 2.10 -0.08
CA LEU A 36 -8.02 1.65 -0.23
C LEU A 36 -8.95 2.78 -0.66
N ASP A 37 -8.43 4.01 -0.68
CA ASP A 37 -9.09 5.25 -1.10
C ASP A 37 -8.87 5.56 -2.59
N ASP A 38 -8.22 4.65 -3.31
CA ASP A 38 -7.99 4.76 -4.75
C ASP A 38 -9.30 4.56 -5.52
N TYR A 39 -9.62 5.52 -6.39
CA TYR A 39 -10.82 5.47 -7.23
C TYR A 39 -10.63 4.55 -8.45
N ASP A 40 -9.41 4.46 -8.97
CA ASP A 40 -9.11 3.74 -10.20
C ASP A 40 -8.89 2.25 -9.95
N ASP A 41 -8.33 1.91 -8.79
CA ASP A 41 -8.17 0.52 -8.32
C ASP A 41 -8.82 0.30 -6.95
N PRO A 42 -10.17 0.32 -6.88
CA PRO A 42 -10.87 0.12 -5.63
C PRO A 42 -10.71 -1.32 -5.13
N PRO A 43 -10.68 -1.53 -3.80
CA PRO A 43 -10.60 -2.87 -3.23
C PRO A 43 -11.77 -3.74 -3.67
N THR A 44 -11.50 -5.01 -3.95
CA THR A 44 -12.46 -5.96 -4.47
C THR A 44 -12.85 -6.99 -3.43
N CYS A 45 -14.01 -7.61 -3.59
CA CYS A 45 -14.52 -8.64 -2.71
C CYS A 45 -15.35 -9.66 -3.50
N TYR A 46 -15.32 -10.92 -3.08
CA TYR A 46 -16.19 -11.96 -3.61
C TYR A 46 -16.55 -12.98 -2.52
N LEU A 47 -17.69 -13.65 -2.70
CA LEU A 47 -18.08 -14.74 -1.81
C LEU A 47 -17.11 -15.92 -2.01
N THR A 48 -16.50 -16.43 -0.94
CA THR A 48 -15.43 -17.44 -1.05
C THR A 48 -15.91 -18.72 -1.76
N SER A 49 -17.18 -19.09 -1.60
CA SER A 49 -17.80 -20.22 -2.31
C SER A 49 -18.17 -19.93 -3.77
N GLY A 50 -18.39 -18.65 -4.13
CA GLY A 50 -18.68 -18.21 -5.49
C GLY A 50 -17.42 -18.02 -6.34
N GLY A 51 -16.27 -17.83 -5.70
CA GLY A 51 -14.98 -17.62 -6.36
C GLY A 51 -14.87 -16.25 -7.05
N VAL A 52 -13.74 -16.04 -7.71
CA VAL A 52 -13.35 -14.75 -8.34
C VAL A 52 -14.32 -14.32 -9.46
N GLY A 53 -15.11 -15.24 -10.03
CA GLY A 53 -16.08 -14.91 -11.07
C GLY A 53 -17.26 -14.03 -10.61
N ALA A 54 -17.47 -13.89 -9.30
CA ALA A 54 -18.52 -13.06 -8.69
C ALA A 54 -17.93 -11.85 -7.93
N GLU A 55 -16.77 -11.37 -8.37
CA GLU A 55 -16.08 -10.23 -7.79
C GLU A 55 -16.82 -8.91 -8.03
N TYR A 56 -16.81 -8.07 -6.99
CA TYR A 56 -17.39 -6.74 -7.01
C TYR A 56 -16.52 -5.77 -6.19
N SER A 57 -16.58 -4.49 -6.53
CA SER A 57 -15.81 -3.44 -5.86
C SER A 57 -16.46 -3.02 -4.54
N LEU A 58 -15.67 -2.82 -3.50
CA LEU A 58 -16.06 -2.18 -2.26
C LEU A 58 -15.91 -0.67 -2.37
N GLN A 59 -16.85 0.06 -1.78
CA GLN A 59 -16.80 1.52 -1.75
C GLN A 59 -16.03 2.01 -0.53
N TRP A 60 -15.03 2.86 -0.75
CA TRP A 60 -14.34 3.55 0.33
C TRP A 60 -15.29 4.50 1.08
N MET A 61 -15.21 4.48 2.41
CA MET A 61 -15.93 5.39 3.29
C MET A 61 -14.98 5.92 4.37
N PHE A 62 -15.08 7.22 4.66
CA PHE A 62 -14.31 7.80 5.75
C PHE A 62 -14.75 7.24 7.11
N TYR A 63 -13.80 7.12 8.02
CA TYR A 63 -14.02 6.51 9.34
C TYR A 63 -15.15 7.18 10.13
N GLU A 64 -15.33 8.49 10.02
CA GLU A 64 -16.38 9.22 10.74
C GLU A 64 -17.78 8.79 10.29
N ASP A 65 -17.99 8.70 8.97
CA ASP A 65 -19.25 8.25 8.37
C ASP A 65 -19.48 6.75 8.64
N PHE A 66 -18.42 5.95 8.51
CA PHE A 66 -18.48 4.52 8.81
C PHE A 66 -18.89 4.29 10.26
N ARG A 67 -18.35 5.09 11.19
CA ARG A 67 -18.71 5.01 12.61
C ARG A 67 -20.15 5.41 12.87
N PHE A 68 -20.63 6.44 12.18
CA PHE A 68 -22.02 6.86 12.30
C PHE A 68 -22.99 5.80 11.78
N GLN A 69 -22.66 5.17 10.65
CA GLN A 69 -23.54 4.25 9.94
C GLN A 69 -23.49 2.81 10.47
N PHE A 70 -22.30 2.26 10.74
CA PHE A 70 -22.11 0.83 11.02
C PHE A 70 -21.66 0.51 12.46
N LEU A 71 -20.95 1.41 13.15
CA LEU A 71 -20.53 1.19 14.54
C LEU A 71 -21.59 1.60 15.58
N ARG A 72 -22.67 2.27 15.14
CA ARG A 72 -23.77 2.70 16.00
C ARG A 72 -24.98 1.78 15.86
N GLY A 73 -25.38 1.18 16.98
CA GLY A 73 -26.55 0.29 17.04
C GLY A 73 -26.25 -1.14 16.58
N THR A 74 -27.30 -1.95 16.47
CA THR A 74 -27.20 -3.31 15.93
C THR A 74 -27.39 -3.24 14.42
N GLN A 75 -26.40 -3.74 13.68
CA GLN A 75 -26.48 -3.88 12.22
C GLN A 75 -26.86 -5.32 11.88
N ASN A 76 -27.59 -5.49 10.78
CA ASN A 76 -27.85 -6.81 10.24
C ASN A 76 -26.66 -7.23 9.37
N ASP A 77 -26.25 -8.49 9.50
CA ASP A 77 -25.21 -9.05 8.65
C ASP A 77 -25.73 -9.14 7.22
N SER A 78 -24.91 -8.69 6.27
CA SER A 78 -25.26 -8.62 4.85
C SER A 78 -24.00 -8.80 3.99
N GLN A 79 -24.15 -8.68 2.68
CA GLN A 79 -23.01 -8.63 1.78
C GLN A 79 -22.18 -7.37 2.07
N PRO A 80 -20.85 -7.50 2.28
CA PRO A 80 -19.96 -6.37 2.45
C PRO A 80 -20.06 -5.40 1.27
N ALA A 81 -20.15 -4.10 1.53
CA ALA A 81 -20.27 -3.08 0.47
C ALA A 81 -19.32 -1.89 0.69
N PHE A 82 -18.99 -1.61 1.95
CA PHE A 82 -18.18 -0.47 2.37
C PHE A 82 -16.94 -0.94 3.12
N ILE A 83 -15.86 -0.20 2.91
CA ILE A 83 -14.58 -0.40 3.58
C ILE A 83 -14.08 0.92 4.15
N SER A 84 -13.48 0.85 5.33
CA SER A 84 -12.87 1.99 6.01
C SER A 84 -11.62 1.52 6.77
N VAL A 85 -10.78 2.45 7.19
CA VAL A 85 -9.64 2.17 8.07
C VAL A 85 -9.82 2.93 9.39
N ASP A 86 -9.60 2.27 10.52
CA ASP A 86 -9.65 2.91 11.84
C ASP A 86 -8.33 3.64 12.17
N PRO A 87 -8.31 4.52 13.20
CA PRO A 87 -7.08 5.22 13.60
C PRO A 87 -5.92 4.32 14.03
N GLN A 88 -6.16 3.03 14.25
CA GLN A 88 -5.16 2.03 14.59
C GLN A 88 -4.73 1.20 13.36
N ASN A 89 -5.11 1.61 12.15
CA ASN A 89 -4.86 0.94 10.87
C ASN A 89 -5.51 -0.45 10.72
N ASN A 90 -6.59 -0.73 11.44
CA ASN A 90 -7.41 -1.91 11.20
C ASN A 90 -8.39 -1.63 10.06
N ILE A 91 -8.60 -2.64 9.22
CA ILE A 91 -9.62 -2.62 8.17
C ILE A 91 -10.98 -2.84 8.81
N LEU A 92 -11.93 -1.98 8.48
CA LEU A 92 -13.32 -2.07 8.88
C LEU A 92 -14.20 -2.37 7.68
N ILE A 93 -15.15 -3.29 7.86
CA ILE A 93 -16.06 -3.76 6.81
C ILE A 93 -17.50 -3.59 7.24
N GLY A 94 -18.28 -2.96 6.36
CA GLY A 94 -19.68 -2.61 6.60
C GLY A 94 -20.54 -2.89 5.37
N PRO A 95 -21.76 -3.43 5.51
CA PRO A 95 -22.27 -4.17 6.66
C PRO A 95 -21.35 -5.36 7.04
N LYS A 96 -21.54 -5.90 8.24
CA LYS A 96 -20.83 -7.11 8.65
C LYS A 96 -21.13 -8.26 7.69
N PRO A 97 -20.14 -9.09 7.32
CA PRO A 97 -20.34 -10.18 6.37
C PRO A 97 -21.37 -11.20 6.87
N ASN A 98 -22.32 -11.57 6.02
CA ASN A 98 -23.28 -12.65 6.30
C ASN A 98 -22.76 -14.06 5.97
N ALA A 99 -21.53 -14.18 5.49
CA ALA A 99 -20.87 -15.42 5.09
C ALA A 99 -19.36 -15.19 5.01
N ALA A 100 -18.60 -16.22 4.60
CA ALA A 100 -17.18 -16.07 4.32
C ALA A 100 -16.95 -15.42 2.94
N TYR A 101 -16.21 -14.31 2.92
CA TYR A 101 -15.82 -13.59 1.71
C TYR A 101 -14.30 -13.50 1.61
N THR A 102 -13.78 -13.27 0.42
CA THR A 102 -12.37 -12.96 0.19
C THR A 102 -12.28 -11.55 -0.40
N MET A 103 -11.47 -10.70 0.22
CA MET A 103 -11.19 -9.35 -0.23
C MET A 103 -9.76 -9.27 -0.78
N GLY A 104 -9.61 -8.54 -1.89
CA GLY A 104 -8.32 -8.09 -2.43
C GLY A 104 -8.17 -6.58 -2.29
N GLY A 105 -6.93 -6.12 -2.11
CA GLY A 105 -6.63 -4.70 -2.11
C GLY A 105 -5.13 -4.41 -2.14
N GLN A 106 -4.79 -3.12 -2.16
CA GLN A 106 -3.40 -2.68 -2.17
C GLN A 106 -2.95 -2.12 -0.82
N PHE A 107 -1.65 -2.28 -0.56
CA PHE A 107 -1.00 -1.68 0.59
C PHE A 107 0.42 -1.22 0.26
N GLN A 108 0.91 -0.30 1.08
CA GLN A 108 2.28 0.18 1.03
C GLN A 108 3.13 -0.52 2.08
N ARG A 109 4.27 -1.07 1.65
CA ARG A 109 5.29 -1.62 2.56
C ARG A 109 6.08 -0.52 3.25
N SER A 110 6.55 -0.78 4.47
CA SER A 110 7.52 0.09 5.14
C SER A 110 8.90 -0.04 4.50
N ASN A 111 9.80 0.90 4.81
CA ASN A 111 11.14 0.93 4.23
C ASN A 111 11.88 -0.39 4.49
N GLN A 112 12.55 -0.92 3.46
CA GLN A 112 13.45 -2.06 3.61
C GLN A 112 14.66 -1.65 4.47
N GLN A 113 15.00 -2.50 5.44
CA GLN A 113 16.27 -2.42 6.15
C GLN A 113 17.23 -3.40 5.47
N LEU A 114 18.36 -2.88 5.00
CA LEU A 114 19.44 -3.70 4.45
C LEU A 114 20.41 -4.04 5.58
N ASP A 115 20.70 -5.32 5.76
CA ASP A 115 21.69 -5.79 6.71
C ASP A 115 23.11 -5.43 6.22
N VAL A 116 23.91 -4.94 7.15
CA VAL A 116 25.30 -4.53 6.93
C VAL A 116 26.24 -5.73 7.06
N ALA A 117 25.81 -6.81 7.72
CA ALA A 117 26.67 -7.94 8.07
C ALA A 117 26.98 -8.86 6.88
N ASP A 118 25.97 -9.25 6.12
CA ASP A 118 26.11 -10.33 5.13
C ASP A 118 26.32 -9.81 3.69
N GLY A 119 25.99 -8.54 3.41
CA GLY A 119 26.23 -7.91 2.11
C GLY A 119 25.50 -8.57 0.93
N THR A 120 24.55 -9.46 1.20
CA THR A 120 23.76 -10.20 0.21
C THR A 120 22.41 -9.57 -0.10
N ASP A 121 22.01 -8.56 0.68
CA ASP A 121 20.69 -7.95 0.53
C ASP A 121 20.59 -7.14 -0.75
N ILE A 122 19.63 -7.52 -1.57
CA ILE A 122 19.31 -6.82 -2.82
C ILE A 122 18.17 -5.84 -2.53
N PRO A 123 18.33 -4.54 -2.86
CA PRO A 123 17.27 -3.57 -2.74
C PRO A 123 16.04 -3.96 -3.57
N GLU A 124 14.84 -3.77 -3.00
CA GLU A 124 13.56 -4.06 -3.68
C GLU A 124 13.22 -3.07 -4.82
N MET A 125 14.00 -2.01 -4.99
CA MET A 125 13.90 -1.11 -6.14
C MET A 125 14.42 -1.78 -7.42
N PRO A 126 14.03 -1.30 -8.62
CA PRO A 126 14.47 -1.93 -9.86
C PRO A 126 16.00 -1.93 -10.01
N ALA A 127 16.53 -3.04 -10.54
CA ALA A 127 17.97 -3.30 -10.63
C ALA A 127 18.74 -2.20 -11.35
N ASP A 128 18.15 -1.62 -12.40
CA ASP A 128 18.75 -0.55 -13.20
C ASP A 128 19.05 0.72 -12.38
N PHE A 129 18.35 0.92 -11.26
CA PHE A 129 18.48 2.10 -10.43
C PHE A 129 19.28 1.86 -9.14
N HIS A 130 19.78 0.65 -8.87
CA HIS A 130 20.48 0.34 -7.61
C HIS A 130 21.65 1.30 -7.32
N ASP A 131 22.28 1.82 -8.37
CA ASP A 131 23.37 2.80 -8.28
C ASP A 131 22.96 4.16 -7.69
N VAL A 132 21.66 4.50 -7.65
CA VAL A 132 21.15 5.70 -6.96
C VAL A 132 21.59 5.71 -5.49
N ILE A 133 21.61 4.54 -4.83
CA ILE A 133 22.06 4.42 -3.44
C ILE A 133 23.51 4.88 -3.30
N LYS A 134 24.39 4.44 -4.22
CA LYS A 134 25.81 4.84 -4.25
C LYS A 134 25.95 6.35 -4.46
N TRP A 135 25.17 6.92 -5.37
CA TRP A 135 25.18 8.37 -5.61
C TRP A 135 24.67 9.18 -4.43
N LYS A 136 23.68 8.68 -3.68
CA LYS A 136 23.24 9.31 -2.42
C LYS A 136 24.32 9.29 -1.35
N ILE A 137 25.18 8.27 -1.31
CA ILE A 137 26.36 8.25 -0.43
C ILE A 137 27.35 9.33 -0.85
N VAL A 138 27.63 9.48 -2.16
CA VAL A 138 28.50 10.55 -2.68
C VAL A 138 27.97 11.93 -2.31
N LEU A 139 26.65 12.13 -2.39
CA LEU A 139 26.01 13.38 -1.97
C LEU A 139 26.21 13.65 -0.47
N LYS A 140 25.97 12.65 0.39
CA LYS A 140 26.19 12.79 1.84
C LYS A 140 27.64 13.16 2.14
N TYR A 141 28.58 12.42 1.56
CA TYR A 141 30.01 12.70 1.68
C TYR A 141 30.38 14.11 1.19
N ALA A 142 29.80 14.56 0.07
CA ALA A 142 30.04 15.90 -0.46
C ALA A 142 29.60 17.00 0.51
N VAL A 143 28.47 16.80 1.20
CA VAL A 143 27.95 17.73 2.20
C VAL A 143 28.83 17.72 3.45
N ASP A 144 29.17 16.54 3.96
CA ASP A 144 29.97 16.38 5.17
C ASP A 144 31.38 16.99 5.03
N GLU A 145 32.04 16.75 3.88
CA GLU A 145 33.39 17.26 3.60
C GLU A 145 33.40 18.60 2.85
N SER A 146 32.24 19.20 2.61
CA SER A 146 32.09 20.42 1.78
C SER A 146 32.76 20.32 0.40
N ASN A 147 32.78 19.11 -0.19
CA ASN A 147 33.49 18.81 -1.43
C ASN A 147 32.61 19.11 -2.67
N GLN A 148 32.88 20.26 -3.30
CA GLN A 148 32.16 20.71 -4.50
C GLN A 148 32.30 19.78 -5.71
N MET A 149 33.41 19.04 -5.85
CA MET A 149 33.60 18.11 -6.97
C MET A 149 32.63 16.92 -6.88
N CYS A 150 32.42 16.39 -5.67
CA CYS A 150 31.46 15.32 -5.44
C CYS A 150 30.01 15.80 -5.64
N LEU A 151 29.71 17.04 -5.24
CA LEU A 151 28.40 17.65 -5.48
C LEU A 151 28.11 17.84 -6.98
N ASN A 152 29.10 18.26 -7.76
CA ASN A 152 28.98 18.36 -9.21
C ASN A 152 28.75 16.99 -9.86
N LYS A 153 29.44 15.94 -9.40
CA LYS A 153 29.20 14.57 -9.87
C LYS A 153 27.78 14.10 -9.55
N TRP A 154 27.25 14.39 -8.36
CA TRP A 154 25.86 14.12 -8.03
C TRP A 154 24.89 14.80 -9.01
N ASN A 155 25.08 16.08 -9.31
CA ASN A 155 24.19 16.80 -10.21
C ASN A 155 24.20 16.27 -11.65
N ILE A 156 25.34 15.75 -12.13
CA ILE A 156 25.49 15.22 -13.49
C ILE A 156 24.97 13.78 -13.60
N PHE A 157 25.27 12.92 -12.63
CA PHE A 157 25.00 11.48 -12.75
C PHE A 157 23.92 10.98 -11.78
N GLY A 158 23.96 11.41 -10.52
CA GLY A 158 23.07 10.90 -9.48
C GLY A 158 21.66 11.47 -9.56
N LYS A 159 21.52 12.77 -9.84
CA LYS A 159 20.23 13.44 -9.90
C LYS A 159 19.36 12.97 -11.07
N PRO A 160 19.87 12.84 -12.31
CA PRO A 160 19.06 12.32 -13.41
C PRO A 160 18.58 10.89 -13.13
N LEU A 161 19.46 10.03 -12.61
CA LEU A 161 19.09 8.64 -12.28
C LEU A 161 18.01 8.57 -11.19
N LEU A 162 18.03 9.46 -10.21
CA LEU A 162 16.97 9.57 -9.22
C LEU A 162 15.65 10.04 -9.85
N ASN A 163 15.70 11.04 -10.73
CA ASN A 163 14.50 11.51 -11.42
C ASN A 163 13.88 10.42 -12.29
N ASP A 164 14.71 9.63 -13.00
CA ASP A 164 14.25 8.51 -13.81
C ASP A 164 13.60 7.42 -12.95
N LEU A 165 14.16 7.15 -11.76
CA LEU A 165 13.54 6.26 -10.77
C LEU A 165 12.19 6.81 -10.27
N GLU A 166 12.12 8.10 -9.96
CA GLU A 166 10.89 8.76 -9.52
C GLU A 166 9.80 8.67 -10.61
N ILE A 167 10.13 8.95 -11.86
CA ILE A 167 9.21 8.80 -13.01
C ILE A 167 8.76 7.35 -13.17
N ASN A 168 9.66 6.39 -12.97
CA ASN A 168 9.33 4.98 -13.15
C ASN A 168 8.46 4.39 -12.04
N GLN A 169 8.55 4.92 -10.81
CA GLN A 169 7.94 4.32 -9.62
C GLN A 169 6.79 5.13 -9.03
N LEU A 170 6.70 6.43 -9.32
CA LEU A 170 5.58 7.25 -8.87
C LEU A 170 4.37 7.08 -9.80
N PRO A 171 3.15 7.19 -9.26
CA PRO A 171 1.96 7.31 -10.09
C PRO A 171 2.06 8.52 -11.01
N ASP A 172 1.52 8.40 -12.22
CA ASP A 172 1.45 9.52 -13.15
C ASP A 172 0.67 10.68 -12.54
N ILE A 173 1.16 11.90 -12.77
CA ILE A 173 0.47 13.11 -12.33
C ILE A 173 -0.63 13.40 -13.35
N GLU A 174 -1.85 12.99 -13.05
CA GLU A 174 -3.01 13.41 -13.81
C GLU A 174 -3.34 14.87 -13.50
N MET A 175 -3.26 15.72 -14.51
CA MET A 175 -3.78 17.08 -14.42
C MET A 175 -5.30 17.00 -14.61
N ASP A 176 -6.05 17.04 -13.50
CA ASP A 176 -7.51 17.11 -13.55
C ASP A 176 -7.94 18.23 -14.50
N GLY A 177 -8.85 17.90 -15.41
CA GLY A 177 -9.23 18.76 -16.52
C GLY A 177 -9.81 20.10 -16.04
N PRO A 178 -9.88 21.14 -16.89
CA PRO A 178 -10.50 22.38 -16.49
C PRO A 178 -11.94 22.12 -16.06
N MET A 179 -12.26 22.40 -14.79
CA MET A 179 -13.64 22.40 -14.29
C MET A 179 -14.46 23.38 -15.14
N VAL A 180 -15.39 22.85 -15.93
CA VAL A 180 -16.33 23.60 -16.77
C VAL A 180 -17.51 24.13 -15.97
#